data_AF-A0A3P6DR02-F1
#
_entry.id   AF-A0A3P6DR02-F1
#
_cell.length_a   1.000
_cell.length_b   1.000
_cell.length_c   1.000
_cell.angle_alpha   90.00
_cell.angle_beta   90.00
_cell.angle_gamma   90.00
#
_symmetry.space_group_name_H-M   'P 1'
#
loop_
_entity.id
_entity.type
_entity.pdbx_description
1 polymer ?
#
loop_
_entity_poly.entity_id
_entity_poly.type
_entity_poly.pdbx_seq_one_letter_code
_entity_poly.pdbx_strand_id
1 'polypeptide(L)'
;ISGFHSNTHIPIVDGSQLRYEITGDPLHKVLKHNLEKFNASHSYETGGTPVNEFWTGEIQRERRLRCKLKTRNHVLLTTCSRWTKEASYADYYERPLTNGVLGIQRGTEPGVMIYMLPLGKGVSKTVTHNGWGKPYDSFWCCYGTGIECFSKLGDSIYFQEDMESPALHGMGKDSTLNLRIPVWTNSEGAKVPLDGQSLKVPASGNFLSMKQN
;
A
#
# COMPACT_ATOMS: atom_id res chain seq x y z
N ILE A 1 19.91 -7.02 -4.14
CA ILE A 1 19.88 -5.78 -3.33
C ILE A 1 19.98 -6.02 -1.82
N SER A 2 20.37 -7.23 -1.38
CA SER A 2 20.71 -7.45 0.04
C SER A 2 21.82 -6.50 0.47
N GLY A 3 21.69 -5.92 1.67
CA GLY A 3 22.60 -4.91 2.21
C GLY A 3 22.26 -3.47 1.83
N PHE A 4 21.28 -3.23 0.95
CA PHE A 4 20.88 -1.87 0.61
C PHE A 4 19.92 -1.30 1.65
N HIS A 5 20.14 -0.03 1.98
CA HIS A 5 19.25 0.74 2.85
C HIS A 5 17.94 1.04 2.10
N SER A 6 16.82 0.51 2.58
CA SER A 6 15.57 0.51 1.80
C SER A 6 15.01 1.92 1.58
N ASN A 7 15.08 2.78 2.59
CA ASN A 7 14.53 4.14 2.52
C ASN A 7 15.26 5.04 1.53
N THR A 8 16.49 4.66 1.16
CA THR A 8 17.25 5.37 0.14
C THR A 8 16.77 4.97 -1.25
N HIS A 9 16.40 3.71 -1.43
CA HIS A 9 16.14 3.14 -2.76
C HIS A 9 14.66 3.16 -3.15
N ILE A 10 13.75 3.05 -2.18
CA ILE A 10 12.30 3.14 -2.43
C ILE A 10 11.93 4.44 -3.17
N PRO A 11 12.33 5.65 -2.70
CA PRO A 11 11.99 6.89 -3.39
C PRO A 11 12.60 7.00 -4.79
N ILE A 12 13.74 6.33 -5.06
CA ILE A 12 14.35 6.31 -6.39
C ILE A 12 13.45 5.57 -7.38
N VAL A 13 12.83 4.46 -6.94
CA VAL A 13 11.90 3.71 -7.79
C VAL A 13 10.60 4.48 -7.98
N ASP A 14 10.06 5.10 -6.93
CA ASP A 14 8.85 5.92 -7.03
C ASP A 14 9.07 7.13 -7.95
N GLY A 15 10.21 7.82 -7.82
CA GLY A 15 10.59 8.91 -8.72
C GLY A 15 10.83 8.45 -10.16
N SER A 16 11.36 7.23 -10.34
CA SER A 16 11.47 6.62 -11.66
C SER A 16 10.10 6.37 -12.29
N GLN A 17 9.11 5.96 -11.50
CA GLN A 17 7.74 5.81 -11.98
C GLN A 17 7.20 7.17 -12.48
N LEU A 18 7.29 8.22 -11.67
CA LEU A 18 6.84 9.56 -12.08
C LEU A 18 7.53 10.03 -13.38
N ARG A 19 8.83 9.72 -13.53
CA ARG A 19 9.56 10.04 -14.76
C ARG A 19 8.98 9.34 -15.99
N TYR A 20 8.56 8.08 -15.88
CA TYR A 20 7.86 7.40 -16.98
C TYR A 20 6.55 8.10 -17.33
N GLU A 21 5.74 8.52 -16.34
CA GLU A 21 4.45 9.19 -16.60
C GLU A 21 4.62 10.45 -17.44
N ILE A 22 5.71 11.18 -17.20
CA ILE A 22 6.02 12.42 -17.89
C ILE A 22 6.68 12.20 -19.26
N THR A 23 7.57 11.20 -19.36
CA THR A 23 8.46 11.05 -20.54
C THR A 23 8.10 9.90 -21.46
N GLY A 24 7.37 8.89 -20.98
CA GLY A 24 7.11 7.65 -21.70
C GLY A 24 8.31 6.71 -21.86
N ASP A 25 9.46 6.98 -21.23
CA ASP A 25 10.69 6.19 -21.39
C ASP A 25 10.56 4.77 -20.79
N PRO A 26 10.54 3.70 -21.61
CA PRO A 26 10.27 2.34 -21.16
C PRO A 26 11.29 1.79 -20.17
N LEU A 27 12.50 2.36 -20.07
CA LEU A 27 13.48 1.97 -19.05
C LEU A 27 12.89 2.06 -17.64
N HIS A 28 12.12 3.11 -17.38
CA HIS A 28 11.50 3.36 -16.08
C HIS A 28 10.32 2.43 -15.77
N LYS A 29 9.71 1.83 -16.80
CA LYS A 29 8.70 0.77 -16.64
C LYS A 29 9.31 -0.54 -16.14
N VAL A 30 10.54 -0.86 -16.55
CA VAL A 30 11.24 -2.08 -16.11
C VAL A 30 11.58 -2.02 -14.62
N LEU A 31 11.96 -0.84 -14.11
CA LEU A 31 12.23 -0.63 -12.69
C LEU A 31 11.01 -0.93 -11.82
N LYS A 32 9.80 -0.55 -12.29
CA LYS A 32 8.54 -0.87 -11.62
C LYS A 32 8.30 -2.38 -11.51
N HIS A 33 8.39 -3.11 -12.63
CA HIS A 33 8.17 -4.57 -12.66
C HIS A 33 9.12 -5.31 -11.72
N ASN A 34 10.37 -4.84 -11.64
CA ASN A 34 11.36 -5.42 -10.74
C ASN A 34 11.04 -5.14 -9.26
N LEU A 35 10.44 -3.99 -8.94
CA LEU A 35 10.00 -3.67 -7.58
C LEU A 35 8.83 -4.55 -7.12
N GLU A 36 7.87 -4.85 -8.00
CA GLU A 36 6.74 -5.73 -7.67
C GLU A 36 7.22 -7.14 -7.31
N LYS A 37 8.13 -7.69 -8.12
CA LYS A 37 8.80 -8.97 -7.84
C LYS A 37 9.59 -8.94 -6.53
N PHE A 38 10.23 -7.80 -6.26
CA PHE A 38 10.98 -7.60 -5.02
C PHE A 38 10.06 -7.55 -3.79
N ASN A 39 8.97 -6.79 -3.87
CA ASN A 39 8.00 -6.68 -2.79
C ASN A 39 7.36 -8.03 -2.44
N ALA A 40 7.12 -8.89 -3.44
CA ALA A 40 6.62 -10.25 -3.20
C ALA A 40 7.58 -11.11 -2.35
N SER A 41 8.89 -10.89 -2.47
CA SER A 41 9.94 -11.68 -1.79
C SER A 41 10.51 -11.02 -0.52
N HIS A 42 10.31 -9.70 -0.35
CA HIS A 42 10.95 -8.90 0.70
C HIS A 42 9.99 -8.03 1.53
N SER A 43 8.68 -8.33 1.49
CA SER A 43 7.69 -7.75 2.40
C SER A 43 7.23 -8.74 3.48
N TYR A 44 6.90 -8.22 4.65
CA TYR A 44 6.25 -8.96 5.73
C TYR A 44 4.72 -9.03 5.51
N GLU A 45 4.03 -9.86 6.28
CA GLU A 45 2.56 -9.97 6.23
C GLU A 45 1.86 -8.65 6.55
N THR A 46 2.51 -7.77 7.33
CA THR A 46 2.03 -6.41 7.58
C THR A 46 2.18 -5.49 6.37
N GLY A 47 2.74 -5.96 5.26
CA GLY A 47 3.07 -5.16 4.07
C GLY A 47 4.35 -4.32 4.20
N GLY A 48 4.99 -4.30 5.37
CA GLY A 48 6.21 -3.52 5.62
C GLY A 48 7.49 -4.20 5.13
N THR A 49 8.53 -3.38 4.95
CA THR A 49 9.93 -3.75 4.73
C THR A 49 10.80 -2.58 5.20
N PRO A 50 12.04 -2.76 5.70
CA PRO A 50 12.82 -3.98 5.83
C PRO A 50 13.07 -4.30 7.31
N VAL A 51 14.20 -4.94 7.64
CA VAL A 51 14.68 -5.14 9.02
C VAL A 51 15.83 -4.21 9.28
N ASN A 52 15.80 -3.48 10.40
CA ASN A 52 16.88 -2.56 10.77
C ASN A 52 17.30 -1.63 9.61
N GLU A 53 16.35 -1.19 8.77
CA GLU A 53 16.57 -0.30 7.61
C GLU A 53 17.26 -0.91 6.38
N PHE A 54 17.76 -2.14 6.46
CA PHE A 54 18.44 -2.79 5.34
C PHE A 54 17.65 -3.98 4.83
N TRP A 55 17.49 -4.07 3.51
CA TRP A 55 17.02 -5.31 2.90
C TRP A 55 18.03 -6.40 3.15
N THR A 56 17.59 -7.54 3.69
CA THR A 56 18.41 -8.74 3.76
C THR A 56 18.18 -9.59 2.52
N GLY A 57 18.83 -10.76 2.42
CA GLY A 57 18.39 -11.79 1.48
C GLY A 57 16.89 -12.12 1.65
N GLU A 58 16.34 -12.87 0.68
CA GLU A 58 14.90 -13.18 0.63
C GLU A 58 14.33 -13.51 2.00
N ILE A 59 13.17 -12.95 2.32
CA ILE A 59 12.48 -13.25 3.57
C ILE A 59 11.93 -14.66 3.44
N GLN A 60 12.77 -15.65 3.73
CA GLN A 60 12.36 -17.06 3.77
C GLN A 60 11.22 -17.20 4.79
N ARG A 61 10.21 -17.98 4.40
CA ARG A 61 8.97 -18.24 5.14
C ARG A 61 9.22 -18.60 6.62
N GLU A 62 10.34 -19.27 6.91
CA GLU A 62 10.74 -19.68 8.25
C GLU A 62 11.28 -18.54 9.15
N ARG A 63 11.89 -17.51 8.55
CA ARG A 63 12.34 -16.31 9.28
C ARG A 63 11.18 -15.39 9.66
N ARG A 64 10.01 -15.52 9.01
CA ARG A 64 8.78 -14.79 9.35
C ARG A 64 8.24 -15.18 10.75
N LEU A 65 8.46 -16.42 11.19
CA LEU A 65 7.91 -16.96 12.45
C LEU A 65 8.92 -17.04 13.60
N ARG A 66 10.22 -17.11 13.31
CA ARG A 66 11.26 -17.38 14.33
C ARG A 66 11.97 -16.17 14.89
N CYS A 67 11.78 -14.98 14.33
CA CYS A 67 12.75 -13.92 14.53
C CYS A 67 12.15 -12.73 15.28
N LYS A 68 12.89 -12.25 16.31
CA LYS A 68 12.65 -11.00 17.03
C LYS A 68 12.94 -9.79 16.11
N LEU A 69 12.32 -9.77 14.93
CA LEU A 69 12.63 -8.80 13.88
C LEU A 69 11.95 -7.49 14.17
N LYS A 70 12.79 -6.45 14.11
CA LYS A 70 12.40 -5.04 14.14
C LYS A 70 12.15 -4.66 12.70
N THR A 71 10.91 -4.75 12.27
CA THR A 71 10.54 -4.43 10.91
C THR A 71 10.16 -2.97 10.85
N ARG A 72 10.62 -2.26 9.82
CA ARG A 72 10.05 -0.94 9.53
C ARG A 72 8.82 -1.16 8.66
N ASN A 73 7.70 -0.55 9.01
CA ASN A 73 6.61 -0.42 8.04
C ASN A 73 6.95 0.75 7.14
N HIS A 74 7.87 0.54 6.20
CA HIS A 74 7.83 1.40 5.02
C HIS A 74 6.70 0.95 4.14
N VAL A 75 5.98 1.98 3.80
CA VAL A 75 4.64 1.98 3.29
C VAL A 75 4.90 2.62 1.95
N LEU A 76 5.09 1.73 0.97
CA LEU A 76 5.23 2.07 -0.43
C LEU A 76 3.85 2.53 -0.96
N LEU A 77 3.30 3.59 -0.37
CA LEU A 77 2.03 4.17 -0.77
C LEU A 77 2.36 5.38 -1.62
N THR A 78 1.97 5.35 -2.89
CA THR A 78 0.90 6.26 -3.38
C THR A 78 0.68 6.22 -4.89
N THR A 79 1.59 5.67 -5.72
CA THR A 79 1.47 5.91 -7.17
C THR A 79 1.13 4.67 -8.02
N CYS A 80 1.22 3.46 -7.48
CA CYS A 80 1.19 2.26 -8.30
C CYS A 80 -0.20 1.94 -8.91
N SER A 81 -1.29 2.27 -8.19
CA SER A 81 -2.67 1.98 -8.61
C SER A 81 -3.11 2.76 -9.86
N ARG A 82 -2.50 3.91 -10.17
CA ARG A 82 -2.93 4.77 -11.29
C ARG A 82 -2.67 4.17 -12.67
N TRP A 83 -1.73 3.23 -12.80
CA TRP A 83 -1.26 2.77 -14.12
C TRP A 83 -2.01 1.55 -14.66
N THR A 84 -2.17 0.54 -13.82
CA THR A 84 -2.61 -0.79 -14.26
C THR A 84 -4.11 -0.95 -14.16
N LYS A 85 -4.77 -0.11 -13.34
CA LYS A 85 -6.20 -0.23 -13.04
C LYS A 85 -6.56 -1.65 -12.57
N GLU A 86 -5.60 -2.31 -11.93
CA GLU A 86 -5.74 -3.66 -11.42
C GLU A 86 -6.03 -3.61 -9.91
N ALA A 87 -7.02 -4.40 -9.48
CA ALA A 87 -7.43 -4.46 -8.08
C ALA A 87 -6.31 -4.98 -7.15
N SER A 88 -5.37 -5.75 -7.70
CA SER A 88 -4.18 -6.27 -7.01
C SER A 88 -3.32 -5.17 -6.37
N TYR A 89 -3.22 -3.99 -7.00
CA TYR A 89 -2.46 -2.86 -6.46
C TYR A 89 -3.16 -2.21 -5.28
N ALA A 90 -4.49 -2.15 -5.31
CA ALA A 90 -5.27 -1.70 -4.17
C ALA A 90 -5.19 -2.67 -2.99
N ASP A 91 -5.14 -3.99 -3.25
CA ASP A 91 -4.83 -5.00 -2.21
C ASP A 91 -3.44 -4.81 -1.61
N TYR A 92 -2.44 -4.53 -2.48
CA TYR A 92 -1.08 -4.24 -2.05
C TYR A 92 -0.97 -2.93 -1.26
N TYR A 93 -1.80 -1.93 -1.55
CA TYR A 93 -1.89 -0.65 -0.84
C TYR A 93 -2.59 -0.79 0.53
N GLU A 94 -3.71 -1.52 0.58
CA GLU A 94 -4.51 -1.70 1.79
C GLU A 94 -3.75 -2.45 2.90
N ARG A 95 -3.00 -3.50 2.54
CA ARG A 95 -2.27 -4.33 3.51
C ARG A 95 -1.32 -3.52 4.42
N PRO A 96 -0.35 -2.75 3.90
CA PRO A 96 0.53 -1.89 4.69
C PRO A 96 -0.19 -0.72 5.33
N LEU A 97 -1.25 -0.18 4.73
CA LEU A 97 -2.04 0.87 5.37
C LEU A 97 -2.63 0.36 6.70
N THR A 98 -3.40 -0.74 6.64
CA THR A 98 -4.17 -1.23 7.79
C THR A 98 -3.28 -1.90 8.84
N ASN A 99 -2.33 -2.74 8.42
CA ASN A 99 -1.51 -3.52 9.34
C ASN A 99 -0.20 -2.80 9.72
N GLY A 100 0.28 -1.94 8.81
CA GLY A 100 1.55 -1.27 8.94
C GLY A 100 1.41 0.13 9.54
N VAL A 101 0.79 1.05 8.80
CA VAL A 101 0.69 2.49 9.11
C VAL A 101 -0.16 2.74 10.34
N LEU A 102 -1.41 2.27 10.35
CA LEU A 102 -2.34 2.62 11.43
C LEU A 102 -1.81 2.16 12.81
N GLY A 103 -1.04 1.08 12.82
CA GLY A 103 -0.40 0.56 14.02
C GLY A 103 0.80 1.34 14.54
N ILE A 104 1.36 2.32 13.80
CA ILE A 104 2.59 3.01 14.25
C ILE A 104 2.32 4.14 15.24
N GLN A 105 1.10 4.68 15.28
CA GLN A 105 0.73 5.75 16.21
C GLN A 105 0.10 5.17 17.48
N ARG A 106 0.41 5.78 18.61
CA ARG A 106 -0.13 5.39 19.91
C ARG A 106 -1.57 5.91 20.04
N GLY A 107 -2.54 5.00 20.15
CA GLY A 107 -3.95 5.38 20.24
C GLY A 107 -4.30 6.24 21.46
N THR A 108 -3.58 6.09 22.57
CA THR A 108 -3.78 6.88 23.80
C THR A 108 -3.10 8.24 23.77
N GLU A 109 -2.14 8.44 22.85
CA GLU A 109 -1.31 9.64 22.76
C GLU A 109 -1.11 9.98 21.26
N PRO A 110 -2.07 10.67 20.63
CA PRO A 110 -1.94 11.07 19.23
C PRO A 110 -0.63 11.84 18.97
N GLY A 111 0.01 11.57 17.83
CA GLY A 111 1.31 12.13 17.46
C GLY A 111 2.52 11.38 18.05
N VAL A 112 2.34 10.51 19.05
CA VAL A 112 3.41 9.62 19.53
C VAL A 112 3.47 8.39 18.63
N MET A 113 4.57 8.26 17.89
CA MET A 113 4.79 7.18 16.92
C MET A 113 6.03 6.33 17.25
N ILE A 114 6.05 5.11 16.73
CA ILE A 114 7.22 4.21 16.76
C ILE A 114 8.10 4.38 15.52
N TYR A 115 9.39 4.06 15.67
CA TYR A 115 10.32 3.98 14.55
C TYR A 115 10.22 2.64 13.80
N MET A 116 10.24 1.53 14.55
CA MET A 116 10.18 0.16 14.02
C MET A 116 8.92 -0.52 14.56
N LEU A 117 8.16 -1.20 13.69
CA LEU A 117 7.12 -2.14 14.10
C LEU A 117 7.75 -3.50 14.46
N PRO A 118 7.70 -3.92 15.73
CA PRO A 118 8.20 -5.24 16.09
C PRO A 118 7.22 -6.34 15.65
N LEU A 119 7.72 -7.36 14.94
CA LEU A 119 6.91 -8.50 14.45
C LEU A 119 7.25 -9.84 15.11
N GLY A 120 8.17 -9.84 16.07
CA GLY A 120 8.60 -11.05 16.76
C GLY A 120 7.58 -11.62 17.76
N LYS A 121 7.85 -12.81 18.28
CA LYS A 121 7.12 -13.38 19.41
C LYS A 121 7.55 -12.70 20.72
N GLY A 122 6.57 -12.29 21.55
CA GLY A 122 6.83 -11.76 22.89
C GLY A 122 7.51 -10.40 22.94
N VAL A 123 7.47 -9.65 21.84
CA VAL A 123 7.99 -8.27 21.75
C VAL A 123 6.83 -7.28 21.81
N SER A 124 7.10 -6.06 22.26
CA SER A 124 6.10 -4.99 22.40
C SER A 124 6.61 -3.71 21.78
N LYS A 125 5.72 -2.90 21.19
CA LYS A 125 6.05 -1.55 20.67
C LYS A 125 6.75 -0.68 21.72
N THR A 126 6.38 -0.85 22.99
CA THR A 126 6.98 -0.12 24.13
C THR A 126 8.41 -0.59 24.44
N VAL A 127 8.68 -1.89 24.30
CA VAL A 127 9.97 -2.51 24.69
C VAL A 127 10.76 -2.86 23.43
N THR A 128 11.07 -1.83 22.64
CA THR A 128 11.97 -1.92 21.49
C THR A 128 13.15 -0.98 21.69
N HIS A 129 14.17 -1.07 20.82
CA HIS A 129 15.33 -0.19 20.85
C HIS A 129 14.95 1.31 20.87
N ASN A 130 13.92 1.70 20.11
CA ASN A 130 13.42 3.07 20.07
C ASN A 130 12.22 3.29 21.00
N GLY A 131 11.43 2.24 21.27
CA GLY A 131 10.17 2.38 22.00
C GLY A 131 9.18 3.28 21.27
N TRP A 132 8.26 3.85 22.05
CA TRP A 132 7.47 5.00 21.63
C TRP A 132 8.35 6.25 21.65
N GLY A 133 8.22 7.09 20.64
CA GLY A 133 8.89 8.39 20.67
C GLY A 133 8.28 9.33 21.72
N LYS A 134 8.86 10.52 21.81
CA LYS A 134 8.47 11.59 22.73
C LYS A 134 8.15 12.85 21.94
N PRO A 135 7.12 13.63 22.32
CA PRO A 135 6.68 14.80 21.55
C PRO A 135 7.78 15.82 21.21
N TYR A 136 8.77 16.00 22.10
CA TYR A 136 9.79 17.04 21.96
C TYR A 136 11.23 16.50 21.81
N ASP A 137 11.42 15.18 21.84
CA ASP A 137 12.75 14.55 21.89
C ASP A 137 12.93 13.39 20.88
N SER A 138 12.02 13.25 19.91
CA SER A 138 12.07 12.18 18.91
C SER A 138 12.00 12.71 17.49
N PHE A 139 13.16 13.09 16.96
CA PHE A 139 13.33 13.68 15.62
C PHE A 139 13.81 12.62 14.61
N TRP A 140 12.96 11.63 14.40
CA TRP A 140 13.27 10.49 13.55
C TRP A 140 12.68 10.65 12.16
N CYS A 141 13.33 10.14 11.11
CA CYS A 141 12.78 10.20 9.75
C CYS A 141 11.41 9.50 9.61
N CYS A 142 11.08 8.51 10.45
CA CYS A 142 9.74 7.91 10.50
C CYS A 142 8.63 8.90 10.89
N TYR A 143 8.92 9.93 11.70
CA TYR A 143 7.90 10.88 12.12
C TYR A 143 7.40 11.72 10.94
N GLY A 144 8.32 12.19 10.08
CA GLY A 144 7.96 12.94 8.87
C GLY A 144 7.03 12.12 7.97
N THR A 145 7.46 10.92 7.59
CA THR A 145 6.64 10.00 6.77
C THR A 145 5.33 9.63 7.47
N GLY A 146 5.35 9.38 8.78
CA GLY A 146 4.14 9.06 9.54
C GLY A 146 3.10 10.18 9.48
N ILE A 147 3.51 11.43 9.73
CA ILE A 147 2.63 12.60 9.63
C ILE A 147 2.04 12.74 8.22
N GLU A 148 2.87 12.59 7.18
CA GLU A 148 2.40 12.62 5.79
C GLU A 148 1.36 11.53 5.52
N CYS A 149 1.62 10.29 5.94
CA CYS A 149 0.67 9.18 5.79
C CYS A 149 -0.66 9.44 6.50
N PHE A 150 -0.63 9.90 7.75
CA PHE A 150 -1.86 10.18 8.52
C PHE A 150 -2.64 11.38 7.95
N SER A 151 -1.96 12.35 7.32
CA SER A 151 -2.63 13.47 6.64
C SER A 151 -3.34 13.07 5.34
N LYS A 152 -2.95 11.94 4.72
CA LYS A 152 -3.43 11.49 3.39
C LYS A 152 -4.25 10.20 3.43
N LEU A 153 -4.83 9.83 4.58
CA LEU A 153 -5.62 8.59 4.69
C LEU A 153 -6.80 8.53 3.71
N GLY A 154 -7.36 9.68 3.32
CA GLY A 154 -8.47 9.78 2.37
C GLY A 154 -8.08 9.78 0.88
N ASP A 155 -6.79 9.93 0.56
CA ASP A 155 -6.34 10.27 -0.80
C ASP A 155 -6.50 9.12 -1.81
N SER A 156 -6.51 7.87 -1.34
CA SER A 156 -6.54 6.67 -2.19
C SER A 156 -7.81 5.83 -2.02
N ILE A 157 -8.91 6.44 -1.59
CA ILE A 157 -10.21 5.76 -1.44
C ILE A 157 -10.90 5.60 -2.81
N TYR A 158 -10.85 6.64 -3.65
CA TYR A 158 -11.48 6.65 -4.96
C TYR A 158 -10.50 7.15 -6.02
N PHE A 159 -10.59 6.59 -7.22
CA PHE A 159 -9.86 7.04 -8.40
C PHE A 159 -10.87 7.30 -9.52
N GLN A 160 -10.71 8.44 -10.20
CA GLN A 160 -11.52 8.79 -11.36
C GLN A 160 -10.64 8.76 -12.61
N GLU A 161 -11.20 8.21 -13.68
CA GLU A 161 -10.66 8.34 -15.02
C GLU A 161 -11.62 9.21 -15.82
N ASP A 162 -11.09 10.28 -16.42
CA ASP A 162 -11.85 11.06 -17.36
C ASP A 162 -11.93 10.29 -18.68
N MET A 163 -13.15 9.93 -19.09
CA MET A 163 -13.36 9.43 -20.44
C MET A 163 -13.20 10.60 -21.42
N GLU A 164 -12.19 10.55 -22.28
CA GLU A 164 -12.15 11.41 -23.48
C GLU A 164 -13.30 11.01 -24.41
N SER A 165 -14.49 11.57 -24.16
CA SER A 165 -15.61 11.49 -25.10
C SER A 165 -15.71 12.80 -25.88
N PRO A 166 -15.82 12.75 -27.23
CA PRO A 166 -16.02 13.95 -28.03
C PRO A 166 -17.35 14.59 -27.60
N ALA A 167 -17.30 15.89 -27.30
CA ALA A 167 -18.43 16.64 -26.79
C ALA A 167 -19.63 16.61 -27.76
N LEU A 168 -20.56 15.68 -27.58
CA LEU A 168 -21.95 15.87 -27.99
C LEU A 168 -22.73 16.40 -26.78
N HIS A 169 -22.93 17.72 -26.76
CA HIS A 169 -23.86 18.37 -25.83
C HIS A 169 -25.26 17.78 -26.04
N GLY A 170 -25.81 17.06 -25.06
CA GLY A 170 -27.25 16.76 -24.99
C GLY A 170 -27.67 15.34 -24.62
N MET A 171 -26.74 14.37 -24.50
CA MET A 171 -27.05 13.01 -24.01
C MET A 171 -26.43 12.80 -22.63
N GLY A 172 -27.10 12.03 -21.76
CA GLY A 172 -26.60 11.65 -20.45
C GLY A 172 -25.17 11.11 -20.53
N LYS A 173 -24.32 11.45 -19.57
CA LYS A 173 -22.96 10.92 -19.52
C LYS A 173 -23.01 9.50 -19.00
N ASP A 174 -22.72 8.53 -19.85
CA ASP A 174 -22.46 7.16 -19.44
C ASP A 174 -21.32 7.15 -18.40
N SER A 175 -21.53 6.44 -17.30
CA SER A 175 -20.49 6.28 -16.27
C SER A 175 -20.37 4.83 -15.85
N THR A 176 -19.15 4.43 -15.50
CA THR A 176 -18.85 3.09 -14.98
C THR A 176 -18.28 3.21 -13.58
N LEU A 177 -18.94 2.59 -12.61
CA LEU A 177 -18.43 2.44 -11.24
C LEU A 177 -17.75 1.07 -11.11
N ASN A 178 -16.47 1.07 -10.73
CA ASN A 178 -15.69 -0.13 -10.47
C ASN A 178 -15.52 -0.32 -8.96
N LEU A 179 -16.16 -1.36 -8.40
CA LEU A 179 -16.04 -1.71 -6.98
C LEU A 179 -15.02 -2.84 -6.81
N ARG A 180 -13.97 -2.62 -6.01
CA ARG A 180 -12.96 -3.66 -5.73
C ARG A 180 -13.58 -4.79 -4.89
N ILE A 181 -13.34 -6.03 -5.30
CA ILE A 181 -13.54 -7.23 -4.48
C ILE A 181 -12.17 -7.66 -3.93
N PRO A 182 -11.84 -7.42 -2.65
CA PRO A 182 -10.49 -7.64 -2.13
C PRO A 182 -10.06 -9.11 -2.18
N VAL A 183 -8.77 -9.39 -2.40
CA VAL A 183 -8.24 -10.76 -2.52
C VAL A 183 -8.48 -11.65 -1.28
N TRP A 184 -8.63 -11.05 -0.11
CA TRP A 184 -8.87 -11.77 1.15
C TRP A 184 -10.35 -12.12 1.40
N THR A 185 -11.26 -11.67 0.53
CA THR A 185 -12.70 -11.98 0.64
C THR A 185 -13.03 -13.34 0.02
N ASN A 186 -14.12 -13.96 0.48
CA ASN A 186 -14.73 -15.08 -0.21
C ASN A 186 -15.88 -14.56 -1.10
N SER A 187 -15.78 -14.75 -2.41
CA SER A 187 -16.83 -14.37 -3.36
C SER A 187 -17.99 -15.38 -3.42
N GLU A 188 -17.83 -16.56 -2.82
CA GLU A 188 -18.87 -17.59 -2.77
C GLU A 188 -20.05 -17.13 -1.89
N GLY A 189 -21.24 -17.05 -2.49
CA GLY A 189 -22.45 -16.56 -1.83
C GLY A 189 -22.53 -15.05 -1.64
N ALA A 190 -21.52 -14.28 -2.08
CA ALA A 190 -21.55 -12.82 -2.06
C ALA A 190 -22.66 -12.29 -2.99
N LYS A 191 -23.42 -11.29 -2.52
CA LYS A 191 -24.52 -10.67 -3.28
C LYS A 191 -24.33 -9.17 -3.32
N VAL A 192 -24.45 -8.60 -4.51
CA VAL A 192 -24.46 -7.15 -4.72
C VAL A 192 -25.77 -6.79 -5.44
N PRO A 193 -26.78 -6.30 -4.72
CA PRO A 193 -28.01 -5.82 -5.34
C PRO A 193 -27.81 -4.40 -5.91
N LEU A 194 -28.29 -4.17 -7.13
CA LEU A 194 -28.41 -2.86 -7.75
C LEU A 194 -29.82 -2.73 -8.33
N ASP A 195 -30.59 -1.75 -7.87
CA ASP A 195 -31.98 -1.51 -8.28
C ASP A 195 -32.89 -2.77 -8.26
N GLY A 196 -32.69 -3.62 -7.26
CA GLY A 196 -33.44 -4.88 -7.09
C GLY A 196 -32.93 -6.07 -7.91
N GLN A 197 -31.92 -5.89 -8.76
CA GLN A 197 -31.26 -6.97 -9.50
C GLN A 197 -29.97 -7.42 -8.80
N SER A 198 -29.73 -8.73 -8.74
CA SER A 198 -28.47 -9.25 -8.19
C SER A 198 -27.40 -9.28 -9.28
N LEU A 199 -26.30 -8.57 -9.05
CA LEU A 199 -25.13 -8.60 -9.92
C LEU A 199 -24.27 -9.85 -9.65
N LYS A 200 -23.64 -10.37 -10.71
CA LYS A 200 -22.67 -11.45 -10.59
C LYS A 200 -21.36 -10.90 -10.02
N VAL A 201 -21.01 -11.35 -8.81
CA VAL A 201 -19.74 -10.97 -8.17
C VAL A 201 -18.58 -11.71 -8.87
N PRO A 202 -17.52 -10.99 -9.29
CA PRO A 202 -16.33 -11.61 -9.86
C PRO A 202 -15.50 -12.34 -8.80
N ALA A 203 -14.48 -13.09 -9.23
CA ALA A 203 -13.52 -13.68 -8.31
C ALA A 203 -12.79 -12.59 -7.50
N SER A 204 -12.44 -12.90 -6.25
CA SER A 204 -11.64 -12.03 -5.39
C SER A 204 -10.36 -11.56 -6.07
N GLY A 205 -9.95 -10.31 -5.79
CA GLY A 205 -8.82 -9.64 -6.43
C GLY A 205 -9.18 -8.96 -7.76
N ASN A 206 -10.46 -8.79 -8.09
CA ASN A 206 -10.94 -8.13 -9.31
C ASN A 206 -11.95 -7.01 -9.01
N PHE A 207 -12.32 -6.25 -10.04
CA PHE A 207 -13.38 -5.24 -9.95
C PHE A 207 -14.74 -5.78 -10.40
N LEU A 208 -15.78 -5.44 -9.65
CA LEU A 208 -17.16 -5.49 -10.09
C LEU A 208 -17.50 -4.16 -10.79
N SER A 209 -17.75 -4.21 -12.10
CA SER A 209 -18.09 -3.03 -12.89
C SER A 209 -19.61 -2.88 -13.03
N MET A 210 -20.11 -1.69 -12.72
CA MET A 210 -21.51 -1.30 -12.88
C MET A 210 -21.58 -0.15 -13.87
N LYS A 211 -22.38 -0.28 -14.93
CA LYS A 211 -22.58 0.76 -15.92
C LYS A 211 -23.97 1.36 -15.76
N GLN A 212 -24.04 2.67 -15.70
CA GLN A 212 -25.29 3.41 -15.80
C GLN A 212 -25.27 4.19 -17.11
N ASN A 213 -26.27 3.91 -17.94
CA ASN A 213 -26.56 4.62 -19.18
C ASN A 213 -27.66 5.64 -18.92
#